data_AF-A0A7C5GRA4-F1
#
_entry.id   AF-A0A7C5GRA4-F1
#
_cell.length_a   1.000
_cell.length_b   1.000
_cell.length_c   1.000
_cell.angle_alpha   90.00
_cell.angle_beta   90.00
_cell.angle_gamma   90.00
#
_symmetry.space_group_name_H-M   'P 1'
#
loop_
_entity.id
_entity.type
_entity.pdbx_description
1 polymer ?
#
loop_
_entity_poly.entity_id
_entity_poly.type
_entity_poly.pdbx_seq_one_letter_code
_entity_poly.pdbx_strand_id
1 'polypeptide(L)'
;MSNTVSTNLTPKEIVSFLDKYVIGQNNAKKTIAVALRNRYRRLQLNEDLQKDVMPKNILMIGSTGVGKTEIARRLSTMMRLPFVKVEASKYTEVGFVGRDVESMIRDLAANALSIVREDQNEL
;
A
#
# COMPACT_ATOMS: atom_id res chain seq x y z
N MET A 1 -23.02 -12.12 2.32
CA MET A 1 -22.84 -11.17 1.19
C MET A 1 -21.37 -10.83 1.14
N SER A 2 -20.70 -11.12 0.02
CA SER A 2 -19.24 -11.04 -0.11
C SER A 2 -18.72 -9.66 0.31
N ASN A 3 -17.95 -9.60 1.40
CA ASN A 3 -17.24 -8.42 1.90
C ASN A 3 -16.04 -8.09 0.99
N THR A 4 -16.27 -8.11 -0.33
CA THR A 4 -15.27 -7.74 -1.33
C THR A 4 -15.04 -6.25 -1.19
N VAL A 5 -13.96 -5.88 -0.52
CA VAL A 5 -13.40 -4.53 -0.57
C VAL A 5 -13.45 -4.08 -2.03
N SER A 6 -14.18 -3.01 -2.31
CA SER A 6 -14.37 -2.50 -3.68
C SER A 6 -13.02 -2.14 -4.29
N THR A 7 -12.37 -3.09 -4.96
CA THR A 7 -11.06 -2.89 -5.62
C THR A 7 -11.14 -1.92 -6.80
N ASN A 8 -12.36 -1.55 -7.21
CA ASN A 8 -12.65 -0.68 -8.33
C ASN A 8 -12.87 0.80 -7.94
N LEU A 9 -12.15 1.31 -6.93
CA LEU A 9 -12.19 2.74 -6.62
C LEU A 9 -11.63 3.57 -7.78
N THR A 10 -12.29 4.68 -8.07
CA THR A 10 -11.82 5.70 -9.01
C THR A 10 -10.75 6.57 -8.34
N PRO A 11 -9.84 7.20 -9.10
CA PRO A 11 -8.85 8.09 -8.51
C PRO A 11 -9.45 9.23 -7.69
N LYS A 12 -10.64 9.72 -8.07
CA LYS A 12 -11.34 10.80 -7.34
C LYS A 12 -11.81 10.33 -5.95
N GLU A 13 -12.37 9.12 -5.86
CA GLU A 13 -12.81 8.55 -4.58
C GLU A 13 -11.62 8.30 -3.64
N ILE A 14 -10.50 7.81 -4.16
CA ILE A 14 -9.27 7.61 -3.38
C ILE A 14 -8.77 8.94 -2.82
N VAL A 15 -8.73 10.00 -3.64
CA VAL A 15 -8.32 11.34 -3.20
C VAL A 15 -9.28 11.88 -2.14
N SER A 16 -10.60 11.78 -2.37
CA SER A 16 -11.62 12.25 -1.43
C SER A 16 -11.55 11.53 -0.08
N PHE A 17 -11.23 10.23 -0.07
CA PHE A 17 -10.96 9.51 1.16
C PHE A 17 -9.72 10.05 1.88
N LEU A 18 -8.61 10.24 1.15
CA LEU A 18 -7.36 10.76 1.71
C LEU A 18 -7.49 12.19 2.24
N ASP A 19 -8.35 13.01 1.66
CA ASP A 19 -8.64 14.38 2.12
C ASP A 19 -9.20 14.42 3.55
N LYS A 20 -9.83 13.33 4.02
CA LYS A 20 -10.35 13.23 5.40
C LYS A 20 -9.26 13.09 6.46
N TYR A 21 -8.05 12.67 6.07
CA TYR A 21 -6.97 12.31 7.01
C TYR A 21 -5.69 13.11 6.82
N VAL A 22 -5.43 13.59 5.60
CA VAL A 22 -4.20 14.30 5.26
C VAL A 22 -4.60 15.63 4.64
N ILE A 23 -4.18 16.74 5.23
CA ILE A 23 -4.49 18.08 4.72
C ILE A 23 -3.46 18.46 3.64
N GLY A 24 -3.92 18.98 2.50
CA GLY A 24 -3.05 19.37 1.39
C GLY A 24 -2.43 18.17 0.64
N GLN A 25 -1.17 18.28 0.20
CA GLN A 25 -0.44 17.23 -0.52
C GLN A 25 -1.17 16.69 -1.78
N ASN A 26 -1.88 17.56 -2.49
CA ASN A 26 -2.77 17.20 -3.60
C ASN A 26 -2.07 16.38 -4.70
N ASN A 27 -0.81 16.74 -5.03
CA ASN A 27 -0.03 16.02 -6.03
C ASN A 27 0.29 14.57 -5.58
N ALA A 28 0.71 14.39 -4.32
CA ALA A 28 0.99 13.06 -3.78
C ALA A 28 -0.26 12.19 -3.80
N LYS A 29 -1.40 12.70 -3.30
CA LYS A 29 -2.68 11.97 -3.30
C LYS A 29 -3.10 11.56 -4.72
N LYS A 30 -3.03 12.49 -5.69
CA LYS A 30 -3.38 12.23 -7.09
C LYS A 30 -2.47 11.18 -7.72
N THR A 31 -1.16 11.29 -7.50
CA THR A 31 -0.16 10.35 -8.04
C THR A 31 -0.42 8.93 -7.53
N ILE A 32 -0.66 8.79 -6.23
CA ILE A 32 -0.91 7.48 -5.62
C ILE A 32 -2.25 6.89 -6.08
N ALA A 33 -3.29 7.73 -6.16
CA ALA A 33 -4.60 7.32 -6.65
C ALA A 33 -4.55 6.80 -8.10
N VAL A 34 -3.76 7.44 -8.96
CA VAL A 34 -3.53 6.97 -10.34
C VAL A 34 -2.74 5.66 -10.35
N ALA A 35 -1.69 5.53 -9.54
CA ALA A 35 -0.91 4.30 -9.47
C ALA A 35 -1.76 3.09 -9.03
N LEU A 36 -2.63 3.28 -8.03
CA LEU A 36 -3.58 2.25 -7.58
C LEU A 36 -4.61 1.90 -8.67
N ARG A 37 -5.16 2.91 -9.36
CA ARG A 37 -6.08 2.65 -10.47
C ARG A 37 -5.40 1.89 -11.61
N ASN A 38 -4.14 2.17 -11.89
CA ASN A 38 -3.36 1.45 -12.89
C ASN A 38 -3.11 -0.01 -12.47
N ARG A 39 -2.92 -0.28 -11.16
CA ARG A 39 -2.86 -1.66 -10.65
C ARG A 39 -4.16 -2.41 -10.89
N TYR A 40 -5.31 -1.78 -10.61
CA TYR A 40 -6.62 -2.37 -10.92
C TYR A 40 -6.78 -2.62 -12.42
N ARG A 41 -6.47 -1.63 -13.27
CA ARG A 41 -6.53 -1.77 -14.73
C ARG A 41 -5.64 -2.90 -15.24
N ARG A 42 -4.45 -3.10 -14.67
CA ARG A 42 -3.58 -4.22 -15.02
C ARG A 42 -4.29 -5.56 -14.82
N LEU A 43 -5.00 -5.74 -13.71
CA LEU A 43 -5.73 -6.99 -13.42
C LEU A 43 -6.87 -7.28 -14.41
N GLN A 44 -7.27 -6.30 -15.23
CA GLN A 44 -8.30 -6.46 -16.27
C GLN A 44 -7.71 -6.79 -17.65
N LEU A 45 -6.38 -6.78 -17.81
CA LEU A 45 -5.71 -7.18 -19.04
C LEU A 45 -5.68 -8.72 -19.18
N ASN A 46 -5.44 -9.23 -20.38
CA ASN A 46 -5.13 -10.65 -20.56
C ASN A 46 -3.76 -11.01 -19.95
N GLU A 47 -3.54 -12.30 -19.63
CA GLU A 47 -2.38 -12.75 -18.87
C GLU A 47 -1.03 -12.38 -19.53
N ASP A 48 -0.96 -12.41 -20.85
CA ASP A 48 0.27 -12.08 -21.58
C ASP A 48 0.63 -10.60 -21.41
N LEU A 49 -0.32 -9.68 -21.61
CA LEU A 49 -0.07 -8.24 -21.40
C LEU A 49 0.11 -7.90 -19.92
N GLN A 50 -0.47 -8.67 -18.99
CA GLN A 50 -0.26 -8.43 -17.56
C GLN A 50 1.22 -8.58 -17.15
N LYS A 51 1.95 -9.53 -17.74
CA LYS A 51 3.36 -9.79 -17.44
C LYS A 51 4.26 -8.63 -17.87
N ASP A 52 3.90 -7.92 -18.93
CA ASP A 52 4.67 -6.78 -19.46
C ASP A 52 4.46 -5.48 -18.67
N VAL A 53 3.39 -5.40 -17.87
CA VAL A 53 3.03 -4.20 -17.10
C VAL A 53 3.59 -4.26 -15.68
N MET A 54 4.77 -3.68 -15.51
CA MET A 54 5.41 -3.59 -14.19
C MET A 54 4.66 -2.69 -13.20
N PRO A 55 4.63 -3.04 -11.90
CA PRO A 55 4.11 -2.17 -10.84
C PRO A 55 4.81 -0.79 -10.83
N LYS A 56 4.03 0.27 -10.60
CA LYS A 56 4.56 1.64 -10.46
C LYS A 56 4.85 1.92 -8.99
N ASN A 57 6.09 1.69 -8.57
CA ASN A 57 6.57 2.05 -7.24
C ASN A 57 6.61 3.58 -7.08
N ILE A 58 6.39 4.05 -5.85
CA ILE A 58 6.25 5.49 -5.55
C ILE A 58 7.35 5.91 -4.59
N LEU A 59 8.10 6.94 -4.97
CA LEU A 59 9.04 7.63 -4.10
C LEU A 59 8.41 8.95 -3.63
N MET A 60 8.22 9.11 -2.32
CA MET A 60 7.70 10.36 -1.74
C MET A 60 8.85 11.19 -1.17
N ILE A 61 9.04 12.41 -1.69
CA ILE A 61 10.07 13.35 -1.24
C ILE A 61 9.40 14.49 -0.48
N GLY A 62 9.92 14.80 0.72
CA GLY A 62 9.43 15.91 1.55
C GLY A 62 9.93 15.82 2.99
N SER A 63 9.75 16.88 3.78
CA SER A 63 10.15 16.95 5.20
C SER A 63 9.38 15.96 6.08
N THR A 64 9.86 15.72 7.30
CA THR A 64 9.14 14.92 8.30
C THR A 64 7.80 15.58 8.67
N GLY A 65 6.82 14.78 9.11
CA GLY A 65 5.53 15.30 9.58
C GLY A 65 4.52 15.71 8.49
N VAL A 66 4.90 15.83 7.22
CA VAL A 66 3.99 16.27 6.13
C VAL A 66 2.95 15.24 5.67
N GLY A 67 2.88 14.06 6.31
CA GLY A 67 1.87 13.04 6.02
C GLY A 67 2.29 11.90 5.09
N LYS A 68 3.56 11.77 4.67
CA LYS A 68 4.03 10.69 3.77
C LYS A 68 3.59 9.29 4.23
N THR A 69 3.91 8.95 5.48
CA THR A 69 3.56 7.66 6.08
C THR A 69 2.05 7.51 6.30
N GLU A 70 1.38 8.60 6.65
CA GLU A 70 -0.06 8.58 6.94
C GLU A 70 -0.87 8.31 5.67
N ILE A 71 -0.47 8.86 4.52
CA ILE A 71 -1.09 8.55 3.23
C ILE A 71 -1.02 7.04 2.96
N ALA A 72 0.16 6.43 3.07
CA ALA A 72 0.34 5.01 2.81
C ALA A 72 -0.48 4.13 3.77
N ARG A 73 -0.46 4.47 5.07
CA ARG A 73 -1.22 3.76 6.12
C ARG A 73 -2.73 3.86 5.91
N ARG A 74 -3.25 5.04 5.58
CA ARG A 74 -4.70 5.24 5.37
C ARG A 74 -5.19 4.49 4.13
N LEU A 75 -4.39 4.46 3.07
CA LEU A 75 -4.71 3.68 1.88
C LEU A 75 -4.77 2.18 2.17
N SER A 76 -3.80 1.64 2.92
CA SER A 76 -3.84 0.22 3.26
C SER A 76 -5.05 -0.13 4.10
N THR A 77 -5.43 0.72 5.06
CA THR A 77 -6.65 0.50 5.86
C THR A 77 -7.92 0.58 5.00
N MET A 78 -8.05 1.59 4.14
CA MET A 78 -9.21 1.76 3.26
C MET A 78 -9.43 0.53 2.36
N MET A 79 -8.34 -0.01 1.83
CA MET A 79 -8.37 -1.13 0.89
C MET A 79 -8.19 -2.49 1.58
N ARG A 80 -8.19 -2.54 2.93
CA ARG A 80 -7.86 -3.74 3.74
C ARG A 80 -6.65 -4.52 3.19
N LEU A 81 -5.57 -3.82 2.87
CA LEU A 81 -4.34 -4.42 2.37
C LEU A 81 -3.34 -4.64 3.52
N PRO A 82 -2.54 -5.72 3.48
CA PRO A 82 -1.44 -5.88 4.42
C PRO A 82 -0.44 -4.74 4.25
N PHE A 83 0.04 -4.20 5.37
CA PHE A 83 0.93 -3.04 5.40
C PHE A 83 2.04 -3.22 6.42
N VAL A 84 3.25 -2.80 6.07
CA VAL A 84 4.43 -2.85 6.92
C VAL A 84 5.22 -1.55 6.75
N LYS A 85 5.65 -0.96 7.87
CA LYS A 85 6.55 0.20 7.91
C LYS A 85 7.95 -0.27 8.32
N VAL A 86 8.94 -0.02 7.47
CA VAL A 86 10.36 -0.33 7.75
C VAL A 86 11.22 0.91 7.67
N GLU A 87 12.34 0.89 8.38
CA GLU A 87 13.38 1.92 8.32
C GLU A 87 14.60 1.32 7.63
N ALA A 88 14.99 1.89 6.48
CA ALA A 88 16.03 1.33 5.63
C ALA A 88 17.41 1.26 6.32
N SER A 89 17.70 2.21 7.22
CA SER A 89 18.97 2.26 7.97
C SER A 89 19.18 1.03 8.87
N LYS A 90 18.11 0.34 9.28
CA LYS A 90 18.20 -0.90 10.10
C LYS A 90 18.83 -2.08 9.36
N TYR A 91 18.92 -1.99 8.03
CA TYR A 91 19.51 -3.02 7.17
C TYR A 91 20.97 -2.68 6.79
N THR A 92 21.48 -1.51 7.20
CA THR A 92 22.82 -1.04 6.86
C THR A 92 23.74 -0.86 8.08
N GLU A 93 23.24 -1.03 9.31
CA GLU A 93 24.06 -0.86 10.52
C GLU A 93 25.18 -1.92 10.58
N VAL A 94 26.41 -1.42 10.65
CA VAL A 94 27.65 -2.21 10.63
C VAL A 94 27.89 -2.78 12.02
N GLY A 95 27.59 -4.07 12.21
CA GLY A 95 27.96 -4.80 13.44
C GLY A 95 26.88 -5.77 13.90
N PHE A 96 27.24 -7.06 13.92
CA PHE A 96 26.45 -8.20 14.40
C PHE A 96 25.13 -8.44 13.65
N VAL A 97 25.20 -9.26 12.60
CA VAL A 97 24.05 -9.85 11.86
C VAL A 97 22.86 -8.89 11.75
N GLY A 98 22.99 -7.88 10.89
CA GLY A 98 21.92 -6.92 10.62
C GLY A 98 20.58 -7.61 10.34
N ARG A 99 19.48 -6.89 10.53
CA ARG A 99 18.14 -7.42 10.27
C ARG A 99 18.08 -7.93 8.83
N ASP A 100 17.62 -9.15 8.63
CA ASP A 100 17.49 -9.77 7.31
C ASP A 100 16.42 -9.04 6.48
N VAL A 101 16.75 -8.63 5.24
CA VAL A 101 15.82 -7.97 4.31
C VAL A 101 14.58 -8.81 4.03
N GLU A 102 14.69 -10.15 4.09
CA GLU A 102 13.53 -11.04 3.94
C GLU A 102 12.53 -10.89 5.10
N SER A 103 12.95 -10.35 6.25
CA SER A 103 12.04 -10.07 7.36
C SER A 103 10.92 -9.11 6.94
N MET A 104 11.16 -8.20 5.99
CA MET A 104 10.13 -7.30 5.49
C MET A 104 8.97 -8.04 4.84
N ILE A 105 9.28 -9.10 4.08
CA ILE A 105 8.29 -9.93 3.40
C ILE A 105 7.60 -10.85 4.41
N ARG A 106 8.34 -11.40 5.39
CA ARG A 106 7.78 -12.20 6.48
C ARG A 106 6.78 -11.43 7.31
N ASP A 107 7.11 -10.19 7.70
CA ASP A 107 6.21 -9.30 8.44
C ASP A 107 4.95 -8.98 7.61
N LEU A 108 5.10 -8.75 6.30
CA LEU A 108 3.97 -8.46 5.42
C LEU A 108 3.03 -9.66 5.26
N ALA A 109 3.60 -10.85 5.10
CA ALA A 109 2.83 -12.10 5.00
C ALA A 109 2.10 -12.42 6.31
N ALA A 110 2.74 -12.20 7.46
CA ALA A 110 2.11 -12.35 8.77
C ALA A 110 0.90 -11.41 8.92
N ASN A 111 1.04 -10.13 8.53
CA ASN A 111 -0.07 -9.18 8.55
C ASN A 111 -1.20 -9.57 7.60
N ALA A 112 -0.88 -10.13 6.43
CA ALA A 112 -1.89 -10.64 5.49
C ALA A 112 -2.67 -11.82 6.08
N LEU A 113 -1.99 -12.74 6.76
CA LEU A 113 -2.62 -13.88 7.42
C LEU A 113 -3.55 -13.42 8.55
N SER A 114 -3.17 -12.40 9.32
CA SER A 114 -4.05 -11.83 10.35
C SER A 114 -5.34 -11.28 9.75
N ILE A 115 -5.27 -10.53 8.65
CA ILE A 115 -6.45 -9.99 7.96
C ILE A 115 -7.40 -11.13 7.52
N VAL A 116 -6.84 -12.21 6.94
CA VAL A 116 -7.65 -13.35 6.50
C VAL A 116 -8.28 -14.10 7.68
N ARG A 117 -7.55 -14.26 8.79
CA ARG A 117 -8.07 -14.91 10.00
C ARG A 117 -9.20 -14.10 10.65
N GLU A 118 -9.07 -12.78 10.68
CA GLU A 118 -10.14 -11.88 11.15
C GLU A 118 -11.40 -12.07 10.29
N ASP A 119 -11.26 -12.07 8.95
CA ASP A 119 -12.38 -12.29 8.03
C ASP A 119 -13.04 -13.68 8.21
N GLN A 120 -12.29 -14.71 8.59
CA GLN A 120 -12.81 -16.07 8.83
C GLN A 120 -13.49 -16.23 10.20
N ASN A 121 -13.04 -15.52 11.23
CA ASN A 121 -13.63 -15.58 12.56
C ASN A 121 -14.91 -14.74 12.69
N GLU A 122 -15.12 -13.78 11.79
CA GLU A 122 -16.35 -12.98 11.67
C GLU A 122 -17.48 -13.69 10.89
N LEU A 123 -17.21 -14.88 10.32
CA LEU A 123 -18.17 -15.75 9.61
C LEU A 123 -18.70 -16.86 10.52
#